data_AF-A0A1M5C6D5-F1
#
_entry.id   AF-A0A1M5C6D5-F1
#
_cell.length_a   1.000
_cell.length_b   1.000
_cell.length_c   1.000
_cell.angle_alpha   90.00
_cell.angle_beta   90.00
_cell.angle_gamma   90.00
#
_symmetry.space_group_name_H-M   'P 1'
#
loop_
_entity.id
_entity.type
_entity.pdbx_description
1 polymer ?
#
loop_
_entity_poly.entity_id
_entity_poly.type
_entity_poly.pdbx_seq_one_letter_code
_entity_poly.pdbx_strand_id
1 'polypeptide(L)'
;MKLKFNLLSLVILLVFSNCQNDNHNPDLPHDSTFYIDYRSLKGLPDGVAVIELDPEAPNFGHISSKLELGVGVLPHHLYYNQTANKLYTTALGGSYLYQIKTGKDKNGQPQLVDATPIDTGENTVGENLFFTNDGRYFMTFMGGAGGQKDGSIGVFNANSNQLIKTIKAPIQDNPNQFIMYPHGISVNEEKGIMMVTSTIHPDLTTGMGNTCTLLDMNTYELKETYLVADSQTDMSSPVEVLLLRGKFPQYALATTMLGGDIWIAPYNAATKKYDAFSKIFDGSTQGLGWTLEMYIDDNSKLYVSFADPGKVLVFDISNLPQLKLLKTLTADKGAHHMVFFKTKKGKEVVAVQNNLLNIPNLNSGTISVIEIETGKTLGTVDLRTKYGILPESIEGTNGPGSYMHH
;
A
#
# COMPACT_ATOMS: atom_id res chain seq x y z
N MET A 1 -25.14 -38.03 58.70
CA MET A 1 -24.51 -38.30 57.39
C MET A 1 -24.60 -37.01 56.57
N LYS A 2 -23.47 -36.52 56.07
CA LYS A 2 -23.33 -35.24 55.35
C LYS A 2 -24.14 -35.26 54.05
N LEU A 3 -24.78 -34.15 53.68
CA LEU A 3 -24.46 -33.40 52.44
C LEU A 3 -25.17 -32.04 52.44
N LYS A 4 -24.41 -31.01 52.06
CA LYS A 4 -24.78 -29.59 51.99
C LYS A 4 -25.46 -29.30 50.64
N PHE A 5 -26.56 -28.55 50.63
CA PHE A 5 -27.05 -27.85 49.44
C PHE A 5 -26.37 -26.49 49.37
N ASN A 6 -25.44 -26.33 48.43
CA ASN A 6 -24.90 -25.02 48.07
C ASN A 6 -25.71 -24.44 46.92
N LEU A 7 -26.12 -23.19 47.14
CA LEU A 7 -26.70 -22.25 46.20
C LEU A 7 -25.79 -22.14 44.96
N LEU A 8 -26.25 -22.61 43.80
CA LEU A 8 -25.56 -22.41 42.54
C LEU A 8 -25.98 -21.04 42.00
N SER A 9 -25.13 -20.04 42.26
CA SER A 9 -25.20 -18.73 41.60
C SER A 9 -24.97 -18.93 40.10
N LEU A 10 -25.98 -18.57 39.31
CA LEU A 10 -25.92 -18.52 37.85
C LEU A 10 -25.05 -17.32 37.45
N VAL A 11 -23.75 -17.56 37.24
CA VAL A 11 -22.87 -16.57 36.60
C VAL A 11 -23.11 -16.64 35.10
N ILE A 12 -23.89 -15.68 34.59
CA ILE A 12 -23.99 -15.42 33.16
C ILE A 12 -22.63 -14.87 32.72
N LEU A 13 -21.85 -15.69 32.04
CA LEU A 13 -20.64 -15.27 31.35
C LEU A 13 -21.08 -14.48 30.10
N LEU A 14 -21.17 -13.16 30.24
CA LEU A 14 -21.22 -12.25 29.09
C LEU A 14 -19.87 -12.34 28.38
N VAL A 15 -19.83 -13.14 27.31
CA VAL A 15 -18.75 -13.09 26.33
C VAL A 15 -18.87 -11.72 25.65
N PHE A 16 -18.08 -10.76 26.11
CA PHE A 16 -17.83 -9.55 25.34
C PHE A 16 -17.06 -10.00 24.10
N SER A 17 -17.77 -10.15 22.99
CA SER A 17 -17.16 -10.07 21.66
C SER A 17 -16.56 -8.67 21.57
N ASN A 18 -15.27 -8.56 21.90
CA ASN A 18 -14.49 -7.38 21.53
C ASN A 18 -14.52 -7.34 20.00
N CYS A 19 -15.42 -6.55 19.43
CA CYS A 19 -15.16 -5.96 18.12
C CYS A 19 -13.90 -5.13 18.32
N GLN A 20 -12.74 -5.71 18.01
CA GLN A 20 -11.56 -4.92 17.74
C GLN A 20 -11.95 -4.00 16.60
N ASN A 21 -12.05 -2.72 16.93
CA ASN A 21 -12.14 -1.68 15.94
C ASN A 21 -10.78 -1.71 15.24
N ASP A 22 -10.71 -2.36 14.09
CA ASP A 22 -9.46 -2.49 13.33
C ASP A 22 -8.96 -1.08 13.03
N ASN A 23 -7.87 -0.72 13.70
CA ASN A 23 -6.98 0.40 13.46
C ASN A 23 -7.65 1.73 13.09
N HIS A 24 -8.12 2.55 14.04
CA HIS A 24 -7.99 4.01 13.93
C HIS A 24 -8.16 4.73 15.27
N ASN A 25 -7.31 5.73 15.50
CA ASN A 25 -7.43 6.73 16.54
C ASN A 25 -8.44 7.81 16.05
N PRO A 26 -9.59 8.02 16.71
CA PRO A 26 -10.65 8.91 16.23
C PRO A 26 -10.27 10.41 16.20
N ASP A 27 -9.15 10.77 16.84
CA ASP A 27 -8.55 12.09 16.73
C ASP A 27 -7.37 12.03 15.76
N LEU A 28 -7.61 12.30 14.46
CA LEU A 28 -6.51 12.63 13.55
C LEU A 28 -5.77 13.83 14.16
N PRO A 29 -4.52 13.69 14.64
CA PRO A 29 -3.78 14.81 15.18
C PRO A 29 -3.62 15.87 14.07
N HIS A 30 -3.45 17.14 14.46
CA HIS A 30 -2.97 18.19 13.55
C HIS A 30 -1.49 17.94 13.20
N ASP A 31 -1.19 16.78 12.60
CA ASP A 31 0.13 16.44 12.11
C ASP A 31 0.16 16.77 10.62
N SER A 32 0.88 17.84 10.31
CA SER A 32 1.08 18.31 8.95
C SER A 32 2.45 17.92 8.40
N THR A 33 3.24 17.19 9.20
CA THR A 33 4.52 16.64 8.80
C THR A 33 4.39 15.20 8.34
N PHE A 34 5.15 14.86 7.30
CA PHE A 34 5.09 13.56 6.64
C PHE A 34 6.50 13.04 6.36
N TYR A 35 6.67 11.73 6.43
CA TYR A 35 7.79 11.04 5.83
C TYR A 35 7.56 10.92 4.33
N ILE A 36 8.60 11.14 3.53
CA ILE A 36 8.60 10.84 2.10
C ILE A 36 9.83 10.03 1.76
N ASP A 37 9.64 8.96 0.99
CA ASP A 37 10.75 8.37 0.25
C ASP A 37 11.09 9.30 -0.91
N TYR A 38 12.38 9.44 -1.21
CA TYR A 38 12.84 10.26 -2.31
C TYR A 38 13.99 9.61 -3.07
N ARG A 39 14.03 9.87 -4.37
CA ARG A 39 15.20 9.64 -5.20
C ARG A 39 15.86 10.94 -5.61
N SER A 40 17.18 10.91 -5.73
CA SER A 40 17.96 12.07 -6.17
C SER A 40 18.06 12.14 -7.69
N LEU A 41 17.91 13.33 -8.26
CA LEU A 41 18.10 13.59 -9.70
C LEU A 41 19.55 13.97 -10.06
N LYS A 42 20.44 13.99 -9.07
CA LYS A 42 21.82 14.51 -9.21
C LYS A 42 22.89 13.43 -9.00
N GLY A 43 22.50 12.16 -8.97
CA GLY A 43 23.39 11.05 -8.65
C GLY A 43 23.88 11.03 -7.20
N LEU A 44 23.28 11.85 -6.34
CA LEU A 44 23.43 11.80 -4.88
C LEU A 44 22.61 10.66 -4.28
N PRO A 45 22.82 10.30 -3.00
CA PRO A 45 22.03 9.27 -2.33
C PRO A 45 20.52 9.53 -2.38
N ASP A 46 19.77 8.45 -2.55
CA ASP A 46 18.34 8.38 -2.31
C ASP A 46 18.10 8.22 -0.79
N GLY A 47 16.86 8.42 -0.32
CA GLY A 47 16.56 8.21 1.08
C GLY A 47 15.18 8.64 1.52
N VAL A 48 15.05 8.95 2.82
CA VAL A 48 13.80 9.37 3.46
C VAL A 48 13.94 10.82 3.94
N ALA A 49 12.87 11.61 3.85
CA ALA A 49 12.83 12.98 4.34
C ALA A 49 11.59 13.24 5.19
N VAL A 50 11.66 14.23 6.08
CA VAL A 50 10.50 14.79 6.80
C VAL A 50 10.10 16.11 6.14
N ILE A 51 8.84 16.24 5.76
CA ILE A 51 8.33 17.41 5.03
C ILE A 51 7.04 17.97 5.64
N GLU A 52 6.93 19.29 5.68
CA GLU A 52 5.71 20.02 6.05
C GLU A 52 4.76 20.14 4.83
N LEU A 53 3.52 19.68 4.96
CA LEU A 53 2.53 19.67 3.87
C LEU A 53 1.24 20.45 4.18
N ASP A 54 1.09 21.11 5.33
CA ASP A 54 -0.03 22.05 5.49
C ASP A 54 0.22 23.33 4.65
N PRO A 55 -0.62 23.63 3.64
CA PRO A 55 -0.46 24.83 2.81
C PRO A 55 -0.62 26.14 3.60
N GLU A 56 -1.15 26.08 4.81
CA GLU A 56 -1.35 27.21 5.72
C GLU A 56 -0.14 27.41 6.66
N ALA A 57 0.82 26.48 6.67
CA ALA A 57 2.04 26.59 7.45
C ALA A 57 3.06 27.53 6.77
N PRO A 58 3.77 28.40 7.53
CA PRO A 58 4.78 29.31 6.97
C PRO A 58 5.93 28.60 6.23
N ASN A 59 6.17 27.34 6.58
CA ASN A 59 7.23 26.48 6.06
C ASN A 59 6.69 25.37 5.14
N PHE A 60 5.52 25.56 4.51
CA PHE A 60 4.97 24.62 3.53
C PHE A 60 6.01 24.15 2.50
N GLY A 61 6.14 22.84 2.36
CA GLY A 61 7.12 22.17 1.50
C GLY A 61 8.57 22.26 1.98
N HIS A 62 8.82 22.63 3.24
CA HIS A 62 10.15 22.59 3.84
C HIS A 62 10.51 21.18 4.30
N ILE A 63 11.72 20.71 3.96
CA ILE A 63 12.27 19.46 4.48
C ILE A 63 13.08 19.77 5.74
N SER A 64 12.63 19.28 6.90
CA SER A 64 13.25 19.52 8.21
C SER A 64 14.28 18.46 8.61
N SER A 65 14.18 17.25 8.05
CA SER A 65 15.11 16.14 8.32
C SER A 65 15.29 15.31 7.05
N LYS A 66 16.49 14.75 6.87
CA LYS A 66 16.81 13.77 5.82
C LYS A 66 17.64 12.64 6.39
N LEU A 67 17.45 11.45 5.83
CA LEU A 67 18.27 10.27 6.07
C LEU A 67 18.60 9.64 4.73
N GLU A 68 19.86 9.67 4.37
CA GLU A 68 20.36 9.07 3.14
C GLU A 68 20.52 7.56 3.32
N LEU A 69 20.01 6.77 2.38
CA LEU A 69 20.13 5.31 2.37
C LEU A 69 21.26 4.83 1.47
N GLY A 70 21.53 5.56 0.38
CA GLY A 70 22.58 5.24 -0.58
C GLY A 70 22.21 5.60 -2.01
N VAL A 71 23.20 5.58 -2.90
CA VAL A 71 22.99 5.84 -4.33
C VAL A 71 22.33 4.62 -4.99
N GLY A 72 21.20 4.82 -5.66
CA GLY A 72 20.51 3.75 -6.38
C GLY A 72 19.78 2.77 -5.46
N VAL A 73 19.52 3.16 -4.21
CA VAL A 73 18.69 2.36 -3.30
C VAL A 73 17.24 2.39 -3.77
N LEU A 74 16.76 3.54 -4.28
CA LEU A 74 15.39 3.70 -4.77
C LEU A 74 14.36 3.23 -3.73
N PRO A 75 14.30 3.87 -2.54
CA PRO A 75 13.24 3.59 -1.58
C PRO A 75 11.88 3.88 -2.22
N HIS A 76 10.91 3.01 -1.98
CA HIS A 76 9.68 2.97 -2.76
C HIS A 76 8.44 3.09 -1.91
N HIS A 77 8.23 2.25 -0.89
CA HIS A 77 7.04 2.32 -0.02
C HIS A 77 7.39 2.44 1.45
N LEU A 78 6.68 3.32 2.17
CA LEU A 78 6.77 3.48 3.62
C LEU A 78 5.64 2.75 4.35
N TYR A 79 5.98 2.02 5.41
CA TYR A 79 5.02 1.29 6.23
C TYR A 79 5.30 1.38 7.72
N TYR A 80 4.23 1.50 8.50
CA TYR A 80 4.28 1.19 9.92
C TYR A 80 4.03 -0.30 10.18
N ASN A 81 4.61 -0.84 11.24
CA ASN A 81 4.11 -2.09 11.80
C ASN A 81 2.75 -1.90 12.49
N GLN A 82 2.09 -3.01 12.85
CA GLN A 82 0.75 -3.00 13.47
C GLN A 82 0.60 -2.04 14.66
N THR A 83 1.63 -1.92 15.51
CA THR A 83 1.61 -1.03 16.69
C THR A 83 2.06 0.41 16.39
N ALA A 84 2.32 0.75 15.14
CA ALA A 84 2.81 2.04 14.67
C ALA A 84 4.03 2.58 15.43
N ASN A 85 4.92 1.69 15.88
CA ASN A 85 6.11 2.05 16.66
C ASN A 85 7.43 1.76 15.92
N LYS A 86 7.35 1.12 14.76
CA LYS A 86 8.47 0.91 13.84
C LYS A 86 8.04 1.35 12.45
N LEU A 87 8.92 2.09 11.77
CA LEU A 87 8.76 2.49 10.38
C LEU A 87 9.69 1.65 9.50
N TYR A 88 9.23 1.30 8.32
CA TYR A 88 9.96 0.54 7.32
C TYR A 88 9.87 1.26 5.99
N THR A 89 10.91 1.14 5.17
CA THR A 89 10.86 1.48 3.74
C THR A 89 11.29 0.27 2.93
N THR A 90 10.50 -0.09 1.93
CA THR A 90 10.90 -1.04 0.89
C THR A 90 11.71 -0.31 -0.18
N ALA A 91 12.51 -1.04 -0.93
CA ALA A 91 13.40 -0.46 -1.91
C ALA A 91 13.56 -1.37 -3.13
N LEU A 92 13.69 -0.73 -4.30
CA LEU A 92 13.88 -1.44 -5.57
C LEU A 92 15.34 -1.84 -5.80
N GLY A 93 16.26 -1.21 -5.08
CA GLY A 93 17.69 -1.49 -5.05
C GLY A 93 18.25 -1.60 -3.63
N GLY A 94 19.58 -1.65 -3.54
CA GLY A 94 20.28 -1.75 -2.26
C GLY A 94 19.95 -3.05 -1.50
N SER A 95 19.53 -2.92 -0.25
CA SER A 95 19.13 -4.05 0.61
C SER A 95 17.65 -4.42 0.50
N TYR A 96 16.88 -3.74 -0.37
CA TYR A 96 15.46 -3.97 -0.65
C TYR A 96 14.46 -3.74 0.51
N LEU A 97 14.92 -3.77 1.76
CA LEU A 97 14.10 -3.48 2.94
C LEU A 97 14.97 -2.83 4.03
N TYR A 98 14.46 -1.76 4.62
CA TYR A 98 15.11 -1.05 5.72
C TYR A 98 14.11 -0.79 6.85
N GLN A 99 14.53 -0.99 8.09
CA GLN A 99 13.84 -0.40 9.24
C GLN A 99 14.38 1.01 9.46
N ILE A 100 13.49 1.99 9.53
CA ILE A 100 13.81 3.39 9.81
C ILE A 100 13.61 3.67 11.29
N LYS A 101 14.67 4.14 11.94
CA LYS A 101 14.61 4.66 13.30
C LYS A 101 14.22 6.13 13.24
N THR A 102 13.09 6.45 13.85
CA THR A 102 12.59 7.82 13.97
C THR A 102 12.75 8.33 15.40
N GLY A 103 12.68 9.65 15.57
CA GLY A 103 12.77 10.32 16.85
C GLY A 103 12.09 11.68 16.80
N LYS A 104 12.28 12.47 17.86
CA LYS A 104 11.83 13.87 17.94
C LYS A 104 12.98 14.75 18.37
N ASP A 105 13.08 15.95 17.79
CA ASP A 105 14.03 16.96 18.22
C ASP A 105 13.62 17.59 19.58
N LYS A 106 14.41 18.56 20.07
CA LYS A 106 14.13 19.27 21.32
C LYS A 106 12.80 20.03 21.36
N ASN A 107 12.20 20.30 20.20
CA ASN A 107 10.93 20.99 20.05
C ASN A 107 9.78 20.03 19.75
N GLY A 108 10.03 18.72 19.76
CA GLY A 108 9.05 17.69 19.44
C GLY A 108 8.86 17.44 17.94
N GLN A 109 9.69 18.02 17.06
CA GLN A 109 9.58 17.84 15.62
C GLN A 109 10.10 16.47 15.18
N PRO A 110 9.42 15.77 14.26
CA PRO A 110 9.88 14.46 13.78
C PRO A 110 11.28 14.53 13.18
N GLN A 111 12.10 13.54 13.51
CA GLN A 111 13.47 13.41 13.03
C GLN A 111 13.73 11.98 12.54
N LEU A 112 14.51 11.85 11.48
CA LEU A 112 15.06 10.58 11.02
C LEU A 112 16.43 10.39 11.65
N VAL A 113 16.65 9.24 12.30
CA VAL A 113 17.84 8.99 13.13
C VAL A 113 18.80 8.04 12.44
N ASP A 114 18.30 6.90 11.95
CA ASP A 114 19.13 5.85 11.37
C ASP A 114 18.29 4.90 10.50
N ALA A 115 18.94 4.16 9.60
CA ALA A 115 18.33 3.10 8.80
C ALA A 115 19.12 1.81 8.96
N THR A 116 18.42 0.73 9.32
CA THR A 116 19.02 -0.60 9.43
C THR A 116 18.52 -1.47 8.29
N PRO A 117 19.40 -1.97 7.39
CA PRO A 117 18.99 -2.91 6.37
C PRO A 117 18.51 -4.22 7.01
N ILE A 118 17.48 -4.81 6.41
CA ILE A 118 16.95 -6.12 6.82
C ILE A 118 17.39 -7.16 5.80
N ASP A 119 17.88 -8.30 6.26
CA ASP A 119 18.30 -9.40 5.40
C ASP A 119 17.08 -10.04 4.71
N THR A 120 17.01 -9.88 3.39
CA THR A 120 15.97 -10.44 2.53
C THR A 120 16.37 -11.80 1.95
N GLY A 121 17.53 -12.34 2.33
CA GLY A 121 18.09 -13.57 1.81
C GLY A 121 18.40 -13.46 0.32
N GLU A 122 17.89 -14.41 -0.47
CA GLU A 122 18.05 -14.42 -1.93
C GLU A 122 17.02 -13.53 -2.66
N ASN A 123 16.10 -12.89 -1.95
CA ASN A 123 14.98 -12.18 -2.55
C ASN A 123 15.36 -10.73 -2.91
N THR A 124 14.98 -10.32 -4.12
CA THR A 124 15.37 -9.04 -4.73
C THR A 124 14.16 -8.22 -5.15
N VAL A 125 14.34 -6.88 -5.15
CA VAL A 125 13.36 -5.87 -5.57
C VAL A 125 12.09 -5.90 -4.71
N GLY A 126 12.15 -5.18 -3.59
CA GLY A 126 11.10 -5.17 -2.59
C GLY A 126 9.99 -4.18 -2.87
N GLU A 127 8.74 -4.62 -2.78
CA GLU A 127 7.56 -3.79 -3.09
C GLU A 127 6.70 -3.51 -1.86
N ASN A 128 5.69 -4.33 -1.57
CA ASN A 128 4.67 -4.03 -0.58
C ASN A 128 4.82 -4.90 0.66
N LEU A 129 4.45 -4.34 1.81
CA LEU A 129 4.42 -5.04 3.09
C LEU A 129 2.98 -5.26 3.56
N PHE A 130 2.75 -6.36 4.27
CA PHE A 130 1.55 -6.56 5.06
C PHE A 130 1.93 -7.10 6.44
N PHE A 131 1.68 -6.33 7.51
CA PHE A 131 1.88 -6.79 8.88
C PHE A 131 0.64 -7.51 9.39
N THR A 132 0.83 -8.58 10.16
CA THR A 132 -0.27 -9.40 10.69
C THR A 132 -0.29 -9.41 12.21
N ASN A 133 -1.44 -9.74 12.79
CA ASN A 133 -1.65 -9.73 14.24
C ASN A 133 -0.87 -10.84 14.97
N ASP A 134 -0.48 -11.90 14.26
CA ASP A 134 0.29 -13.01 14.83
C ASP A 134 1.80 -12.75 14.95
N GLY A 135 2.24 -11.53 14.65
CA GLY A 135 3.64 -11.12 14.76
C GLY A 135 4.49 -11.48 13.54
N ARG A 136 3.86 -11.84 12.41
CA ARG A 136 4.53 -11.91 11.10
C ARG A 136 4.31 -10.63 10.30
N TYR A 137 5.19 -10.39 9.33
CA TYR A 137 4.86 -9.57 8.18
C TYR A 137 5.30 -10.26 6.89
N PHE A 138 4.59 -9.93 5.83
CA PHE A 138 4.83 -10.44 4.49
C PHE A 138 5.36 -9.34 3.61
N MET A 139 6.21 -9.70 2.67
CA MET A 139 6.79 -8.77 1.71
C MET A 139 6.80 -9.40 0.33
N THR A 140 6.36 -8.65 -0.67
CA THR A 140 6.48 -9.06 -2.07
C THR A 140 7.86 -8.68 -2.61
N PHE A 141 8.42 -9.58 -3.41
CA PHE A 141 9.68 -9.39 -4.10
C PHE A 141 9.48 -9.68 -5.59
N MET A 142 9.40 -8.62 -6.39
CA MET A 142 9.15 -8.73 -7.83
C MET A 142 10.23 -9.52 -8.55
N GLY A 143 11.49 -9.36 -8.13
CA GLY A 143 12.63 -10.04 -8.74
C GLY A 143 12.80 -11.48 -8.28
N GLY A 144 12.21 -11.88 -7.15
CA GLY A 144 12.48 -13.18 -6.54
C GLY A 144 13.98 -13.41 -6.41
N ALA A 145 14.50 -14.51 -6.98
CA ALA A 145 15.94 -14.82 -7.00
C ALA A 145 16.68 -14.27 -8.23
N GLY A 146 16.05 -13.43 -9.05
CA GLY A 146 16.62 -12.75 -10.22
C GLY A 146 16.34 -13.41 -11.58
N GLY A 147 15.45 -14.40 -11.64
CA GLY A 147 15.06 -15.08 -12.88
C GLY A 147 14.03 -14.31 -13.72
N GLN A 148 13.99 -14.64 -15.02
CA GLN A 148 13.13 -13.97 -16.00
C GLN A 148 11.62 -14.12 -15.79
N LYS A 149 11.16 -15.03 -14.92
CA LYS A 149 9.75 -15.20 -14.55
C LYS A 149 9.63 -15.50 -13.06
N ASP A 150 10.59 -14.96 -12.30
CA ASP A 150 10.64 -15.16 -10.87
C ASP A 150 9.65 -14.24 -10.15
N GLY A 151 9.49 -14.53 -8.87
CA GLY A 151 8.68 -13.80 -7.94
C GLY A 151 8.68 -14.56 -6.63
N SER A 152 8.61 -13.85 -5.52
CA SER A 152 8.51 -14.51 -4.22
C SER A 152 7.83 -13.63 -3.19
N ILE A 153 7.40 -14.27 -2.10
CA ILE A 153 6.91 -13.58 -0.91
C ILE A 153 7.82 -13.98 0.25
N GLY A 154 8.44 -13.00 0.91
CA GLY A 154 9.17 -13.21 2.15
C GLY A 154 8.22 -13.16 3.35
N VAL A 155 8.42 -14.05 4.30
CA VAL A 155 7.71 -14.07 5.59
C VAL A 155 8.71 -13.78 6.69
N PHE A 156 8.46 -12.73 7.45
CA PHE A 156 9.38 -12.21 8.45
C PHE A 156 8.76 -12.22 9.83
N ASN A 157 9.61 -12.30 10.85
CA ASN A 157 9.22 -12.03 12.23
C ASN A 157 9.15 -10.52 12.47
N ALA A 158 8.01 -9.96 12.86
CA ALA A 158 7.85 -8.52 13.07
C ALA A 158 8.61 -7.98 14.30
N ASN A 159 8.98 -8.85 15.25
CA ASN A 159 9.76 -8.43 16.41
C ASN A 159 11.26 -8.34 16.07
N SER A 160 11.82 -9.37 15.44
CA SER A 160 13.27 -9.46 15.16
C SER A 160 13.68 -9.06 13.73
N ASN A 161 12.72 -8.84 12.83
CA ASN A 161 12.92 -8.66 11.38
C ASN A 161 13.63 -9.84 10.69
N GLN A 162 13.66 -11.01 11.32
CA GLN A 162 14.30 -12.18 10.72
C GLN A 162 13.40 -12.74 9.61
N LEU A 163 13.97 -12.99 8.42
CA LEU A 163 13.33 -13.79 7.38
C LEU A 163 13.16 -15.24 7.88
N ILE A 164 11.91 -15.68 7.99
CA ILE A 164 11.55 -17.02 8.48
C ILE A 164 11.33 -17.98 7.31
N LYS A 165 10.74 -17.49 6.21
CA LYS A 165 10.38 -18.31 5.05
C LYS A 165 10.36 -17.47 3.78
N THR A 166 10.71 -18.09 2.67
CA THR A 166 10.42 -17.58 1.34
C THR A 166 9.40 -18.51 0.67
N ILE A 167 8.31 -17.92 0.17
CA ILE A 167 7.27 -18.60 -0.60
C ILE A 167 7.59 -18.39 -2.08
N LYS A 168 7.76 -19.49 -2.81
CA LYS A 168 8.06 -19.51 -4.25
C LYS A 168 7.12 -20.51 -4.92
N ALA A 169 6.66 -20.16 -6.12
CA ALA A 169 5.89 -21.04 -6.97
C ALA A 169 6.19 -20.68 -8.44
N PRO A 170 7.26 -21.24 -9.03
CA PRO A 170 7.64 -20.94 -10.41
C PRO A 170 6.52 -21.31 -11.38
N ILE A 171 6.23 -20.43 -12.33
CA ILE A 171 5.18 -20.65 -13.35
C ILE A 171 5.44 -21.89 -14.22
N GLN A 172 6.69 -22.31 -14.34
CA GLN A 172 7.10 -23.50 -15.09
C GLN A 172 6.67 -24.80 -14.41
N ASP A 173 6.54 -24.80 -13.08
CA ASP A 173 6.15 -25.97 -12.30
C ASP A 173 4.63 -26.17 -12.36
N ASN A 174 3.87 -25.08 -12.28
CA ASN A 174 2.42 -25.10 -12.42
C ASN A 174 1.88 -23.77 -13.01
N PRO A 175 1.46 -23.74 -14.28
CA PRO A 175 0.97 -22.52 -14.92
C PRO A 175 -0.38 -22.02 -14.38
N ASN A 176 -1.08 -22.82 -13.56
CA ASN A 176 -2.36 -22.45 -12.94
C ASN A 176 -2.20 -21.97 -11.49
N GLN A 177 -1.02 -22.14 -10.89
CA GLN A 177 -0.74 -21.75 -9.50
C GLN A 177 0.72 -21.32 -9.39
N PHE A 178 0.96 -20.01 -9.54
CA PHE A 178 2.31 -19.46 -9.56
C PHE A 178 2.42 -18.10 -8.89
N ILE A 179 3.65 -17.71 -8.56
CA ILE A 179 4.02 -16.36 -8.14
C ILE A 179 5.07 -15.86 -9.13
N MET A 180 4.73 -14.77 -9.83
CA MET A 180 5.61 -14.12 -10.79
C MET A 180 5.40 -12.62 -10.66
N TYR A 181 6.48 -11.86 -10.52
CA TYR A 181 6.43 -10.39 -10.37
C TYR A 181 5.43 -9.87 -9.33
N PRO A 182 5.39 -10.43 -8.10
CA PRO A 182 4.47 -9.97 -7.10
C PRO A 182 4.77 -8.53 -6.71
N HIS A 183 3.74 -7.68 -6.79
CA HIS A 183 3.80 -6.26 -6.43
C HIS A 183 2.88 -6.00 -5.25
N GLY A 184 1.61 -5.72 -5.50
CA GLY A 184 0.56 -5.58 -4.49
C GLY A 184 0.33 -6.85 -3.68
N ILE A 185 0.04 -6.67 -2.39
CA ILE A 185 -0.28 -7.74 -1.44
C ILE A 185 -1.46 -7.33 -0.56
N SER A 186 -2.39 -8.24 -0.32
CA SER A 186 -3.43 -8.01 0.68
C SER A 186 -3.80 -9.30 1.39
N VAL A 187 -4.10 -9.17 2.68
CA VAL A 187 -4.39 -10.28 3.57
C VAL A 187 -5.74 -10.06 4.25
N ASN A 188 -6.49 -11.15 4.40
CA ASN A 188 -7.67 -11.22 5.25
C ASN A 188 -7.40 -12.27 6.33
N GLU A 189 -6.92 -11.82 7.50
CA GLU A 189 -6.50 -12.70 8.60
C GLU A 189 -7.64 -13.58 9.13
N GLU A 190 -8.85 -13.02 9.22
CA GLU A 190 -10.05 -13.75 9.67
C GLU A 190 -10.33 -14.99 8.80
N LYS A 191 -10.00 -14.92 7.51
CA LYS A 191 -10.18 -16.02 6.55
C LYS A 191 -8.91 -16.86 6.37
N GLY A 192 -7.78 -16.42 6.89
CA GLY A 192 -6.49 -17.08 6.70
C GLY A 192 -6.01 -17.05 5.24
N ILE A 193 -6.30 -15.98 4.49
CA ILE A 193 -5.97 -15.88 3.07
C ILE A 193 -5.17 -14.62 2.73
N MET A 194 -4.36 -14.75 1.69
CA MET A 194 -3.54 -13.69 1.12
C MET A 194 -3.66 -13.71 -0.38
N MET A 195 -3.62 -12.55 -1.02
CA MET A 195 -3.54 -12.43 -2.47
C MET A 195 -2.41 -11.50 -2.86
N VAL A 196 -1.68 -11.86 -3.91
CA VAL A 196 -0.64 -11.02 -4.52
C VAL A 196 -0.93 -10.80 -6.00
N THR A 197 -0.59 -9.65 -6.54
CA THR A 197 -0.70 -9.36 -7.98
C THR A 197 0.48 -9.94 -8.75
N SER A 198 0.43 -9.87 -10.08
CA SER A 198 1.54 -10.16 -10.99
C SER A 198 1.65 -9.02 -11.99
N THR A 199 2.61 -8.11 -11.78
CA THR A 199 2.62 -6.80 -12.47
C THR A 199 3.58 -6.77 -13.66
N ILE A 200 4.87 -6.58 -13.40
CA ILE A 200 5.91 -6.39 -14.41
C ILE A 200 7.25 -6.89 -13.87
N HIS A 201 8.12 -7.38 -14.75
CA HIS A 201 9.49 -7.70 -14.35
C HIS A 201 10.23 -6.42 -13.88
N PRO A 202 11.09 -6.46 -12.85
CA PRO A 202 11.76 -5.28 -12.31
C PRO A 202 12.57 -4.41 -13.29
N ASP A 203 13.09 -5.01 -14.36
CA ASP A 203 13.81 -4.27 -15.41
C ASP A 203 12.89 -3.52 -16.39
N LEU A 204 11.58 -3.60 -16.17
CA LEU A 204 10.51 -2.98 -16.96
C LEU A 204 10.45 -3.41 -18.43
N THR A 205 11.19 -4.46 -18.82
CA THR A 205 11.38 -4.84 -20.23
C THR A 205 11.27 -6.34 -20.49
N THR A 206 11.58 -7.21 -19.52
CA THR A 206 11.57 -8.66 -19.70
C THR A 206 10.16 -9.24 -19.84
N GLY A 207 9.16 -8.68 -19.17
CA GLY A 207 7.78 -9.13 -19.31
C GLY A 207 6.81 -8.51 -18.32
N MET A 208 5.53 -8.79 -18.53
CA MET A 208 4.40 -8.30 -17.74
C MET A 208 3.49 -9.46 -17.33
N GLY A 209 2.75 -9.27 -16.24
CA GLY A 209 1.73 -10.19 -15.76
C GLY A 209 0.32 -9.66 -15.99
N ASN A 210 -0.66 -10.51 -15.69
CA ASN A 210 -2.08 -10.21 -15.82
C ASN A 210 -2.94 -10.99 -14.80
N THR A 211 -2.35 -11.36 -13.68
CA THR A 211 -2.99 -12.26 -12.72
C THR A 211 -2.90 -11.78 -11.28
N CYS A 212 -3.77 -12.34 -10.44
CA CYS A 212 -3.66 -12.30 -8.98
C CYS A 212 -3.64 -13.73 -8.44
N THR A 213 -2.70 -14.05 -7.54
CA THR A 213 -2.58 -15.39 -6.95
C THR A 213 -3.02 -15.37 -5.49
N LEU A 214 -3.96 -16.25 -5.14
CA LEU A 214 -4.47 -16.48 -3.79
C LEU A 214 -3.72 -17.61 -3.10
N LEU A 215 -3.38 -17.41 -1.83
CA LEU A 215 -2.68 -18.35 -0.98
C LEU A 215 -3.42 -18.55 0.34
N ASP A 216 -3.21 -19.71 0.94
CA ASP A 216 -3.43 -19.89 2.38
C ASP A 216 -2.30 -19.20 3.16
N MET A 217 -2.63 -18.29 4.07
CA MET A 217 -1.59 -17.56 4.80
C MET A 217 -0.91 -18.39 5.90
N ASN A 218 -1.51 -19.54 6.27
CA ASN A 218 -1.02 -20.36 7.37
C ASN A 218 -0.20 -21.55 6.84
N THR A 219 -0.62 -22.16 5.73
CA THR A 219 0.13 -23.25 5.10
C THR A 219 1.08 -22.77 4.00
N TYR A 220 0.90 -21.54 3.50
CA TYR A 220 1.61 -20.97 2.36
C TYR A 220 1.34 -21.67 1.02
N GLU A 221 0.32 -22.52 0.97
CA GLU A 221 -0.08 -23.22 -0.24
C GLU A 221 -0.89 -22.29 -1.15
N LEU A 222 -0.60 -22.34 -2.45
CA LEU A 222 -1.37 -21.62 -3.45
C LEU A 222 -2.74 -22.27 -3.64
N LYS A 223 -3.78 -21.45 -3.62
CA LYS A 223 -5.18 -21.88 -3.79
C LYS A 223 -5.63 -21.75 -5.23
N GLU A 224 -5.33 -20.62 -5.87
CA GLU A 224 -5.84 -20.26 -7.19
C GLU A 224 -5.02 -19.09 -7.78
N THR A 225 -4.83 -19.09 -9.10
CA THR A 225 -4.35 -17.91 -9.82
C THR A 225 -5.45 -17.41 -10.76
N TYR A 226 -5.88 -16.17 -10.55
CA TYR A 226 -6.97 -15.54 -11.27
C TYR A 226 -6.45 -14.66 -12.39
N LEU A 227 -7.08 -14.75 -13.56
CA LEU A 227 -6.91 -13.76 -14.62
C LEU A 227 -7.57 -12.44 -14.22
N VAL A 228 -6.86 -11.33 -14.40
CA VAL A 228 -7.34 -9.96 -14.18
C VAL A 228 -7.13 -9.16 -15.46
N ALA A 229 -7.74 -9.63 -16.54
CA ALA A 229 -7.70 -9.04 -17.87
C ALA A 229 -8.89 -9.55 -18.70
N ASP A 230 -9.15 -8.92 -19.84
CA ASP A 230 -10.24 -9.33 -20.74
C ASP A 230 -9.93 -10.68 -21.43
N SER A 231 -8.65 -11.01 -21.61
CA SER A 231 -8.19 -12.30 -22.12
C SER A 231 -6.80 -12.70 -21.59
N GLN A 232 -6.44 -13.97 -21.74
CA GLN A 232 -5.16 -14.51 -21.28
C GLN A 232 -3.94 -13.83 -21.92
N THR A 233 -4.09 -13.29 -23.13
CA THR A 233 -3.03 -12.61 -23.88
C THR A 233 -2.92 -11.13 -23.55
N ASP A 234 -3.90 -10.56 -22.84
CA ASP A 234 -3.90 -9.15 -22.47
C ASP A 234 -3.07 -8.96 -21.21
N MET A 235 -1.92 -8.29 -21.36
CA MET A 235 -1.01 -8.01 -20.25
C MET A 235 -1.47 -6.76 -19.51
N SER A 236 -2.47 -6.92 -18.63
CA SER A 236 -3.08 -5.81 -17.89
C SER A 236 -2.20 -5.20 -16.80
N SER A 237 -1.19 -5.92 -16.31
CA SER A 237 -0.31 -5.52 -15.20
C SER A 237 -1.08 -5.06 -13.95
N PRO A 238 -1.78 -5.98 -13.24
CA PRO A 238 -2.42 -5.66 -11.98
C PRO A 238 -1.39 -5.12 -10.98
N VAL A 239 -1.64 -3.96 -10.37
CA VAL A 239 -0.68 -3.32 -9.45
C VAL A 239 -1.07 -3.64 -8.03
N GLU A 240 -2.20 -3.10 -7.60
CA GLU A 240 -2.72 -3.31 -6.26
C GLU A 240 -3.88 -4.29 -6.24
N VAL A 241 -3.93 -5.07 -5.15
CA VAL A 241 -5.05 -5.94 -4.81
C VAL A 241 -5.48 -5.64 -3.39
N LEU A 242 -6.78 -5.59 -3.15
CA LEU A 242 -7.34 -5.31 -1.83
C LEU A 242 -8.42 -6.32 -1.49
N LEU A 243 -8.15 -7.15 -0.48
CA LEU A 243 -9.13 -8.06 0.10
C LEU A 243 -9.94 -7.29 1.13
N LEU A 244 -11.19 -6.96 0.78
CA LEU A 244 -12.09 -6.24 1.69
C LEU A 244 -12.35 -7.07 2.95
N ARG A 245 -12.35 -6.38 4.10
CA ARG A 245 -12.35 -6.99 5.44
C ARG A 245 -13.17 -6.15 6.43
N GLY A 246 -13.48 -6.73 7.59
CA GLY A 246 -14.29 -6.09 8.61
C GLY A 246 -15.70 -5.74 8.10
N LYS A 247 -16.10 -4.47 8.24
CA LYS A 247 -17.45 -3.98 7.88
C LYS A 247 -17.74 -3.95 6.38
N PHE A 248 -16.73 -4.11 5.53
CA PHE A 248 -16.89 -3.94 4.08
C PHE A 248 -17.48 -5.20 3.41
N PRO A 249 -18.17 -5.04 2.27
CA PRO A 249 -18.64 -6.16 1.46
C PRO A 249 -17.49 -7.12 1.10
N GLN A 250 -17.77 -8.42 1.07
CA GLN A 250 -16.74 -9.46 0.98
C GLN A 250 -16.28 -9.68 -0.47
N TYR A 251 -15.47 -8.76 -0.99
CA TYR A 251 -14.91 -8.79 -2.34
C TYR A 251 -13.38 -8.62 -2.32
N ALA A 252 -12.73 -9.01 -3.41
CA ALA A 252 -11.40 -8.55 -3.76
C ALA A 252 -11.52 -7.47 -4.84
N LEU A 253 -10.75 -6.40 -4.72
CA LEU A 253 -10.57 -5.38 -5.76
C LEU A 253 -9.16 -5.48 -6.32
N ALA A 254 -8.98 -5.19 -7.61
CA ALA A 254 -7.66 -5.07 -8.21
C ALA A 254 -7.60 -3.90 -9.20
N THR A 255 -6.49 -3.17 -9.21
CA THR A 255 -6.19 -2.11 -10.19
C THR A 255 -5.32 -2.67 -11.30
N THR A 256 -5.49 -2.19 -12.53
CA THR A 256 -4.57 -2.53 -13.63
C THR A 256 -3.93 -1.28 -14.23
N MET A 257 -2.59 -1.28 -14.24
CA MET A 257 -1.81 -0.18 -14.79
C MET A 257 -2.09 0.00 -16.28
N LEU A 258 -2.14 -1.10 -17.02
CA LEU A 258 -2.50 -1.10 -18.44
C LEU A 258 -4.02 -1.29 -18.54
N GLY A 259 -4.67 -0.41 -19.31
CA GLY A 259 -6.14 -0.28 -19.38
C GLY A 259 -6.69 0.79 -18.44
N GLY A 260 -6.09 0.95 -17.26
CA GLY A 260 -6.57 1.89 -16.25
C GLY A 260 -7.86 1.41 -15.57
N ASP A 261 -7.97 0.10 -15.33
CA ASP A 261 -9.22 -0.52 -14.96
C ASP A 261 -9.29 -0.86 -13.46
N ILE A 262 -10.51 -1.02 -12.96
CA ILE A 262 -10.78 -1.61 -11.64
C ILE A 262 -11.57 -2.90 -11.85
N TRP A 263 -11.10 -3.96 -11.22
CA TRP A 263 -11.65 -5.30 -11.27
C TRP A 263 -12.15 -5.73 -9.90
N ILE A 264 -13.16 -6.61 -9.89
CA ILE A 264 -13.73 -7.15 -8.66
C ILE A 264 -13.98 -8.65 -8.75
N ALA A 265 -13.80 -9.35 -7.63
CA ALA A 265 -14.18 -10.74 -7.46
C ALA A 265 -14.94 -10.95 -6.14
N PRO A 266 -16.12 -11.59 -6.12
CA PRO A 266 -16.82 -11.93 -4.89
C PRO A 266 -16.12 -13.07 -4.15
N TYR A 267 -16.12 -13.00 -2.82
CA TYR A 267 -15.65 -14.11 -1.99
C TYR A 267 -16.72 -15.19 -1.88
N ASN A 268 -16.33 -16.44 -2.16
CA ASN A 268 -17.18 -17.61 -2.07
C ASN A 268 -16.86 -18.39 -0.78
N ALA A 269 -17.74 -18.26 0.22
CA ALA A 269 -17.55 -18.89 1.53
C ALA A 269 -17.55 -20.43 1.49
N ALA A 270 -18.20 -21.04 0.50
CA ALA A 270 -18.25 -22.49 0.38
C ALA A 270 -16.91 -23.07 -0.11
N THR A 271 -16.27 -22.41 -1.07
CA THR A 271 -14.98 -22.83 -1.64
C THR A 271 -13.77 -22.23 -0.90
N LYS A 272 -14.00 -21.21 -0.06
CA LYS A 272 -12.95 -20.40 0.60
C LYS A 272 -11.99 -19.76 -0.40
N LYS A 273 -12.53 -19.36 -1.55
CA LYS A 273 -11.84 -18.74 -2.67
C LYS A 273 -12.63 -17.52 -3.13
N TYR A 274 -12.04 -16.73 -4.01
CA TYR A 274 -12.79 -15.74 -4.79
C TYR A 274 -13.29 -16.38 -6.09
N ASP A 275 -14.38 -15.88 -6.65
CA ASP A 275 -14.80 -16.22 -8.00
C ASP A 275 -13.94 -15.46 -9.03
N ALA A 276 -14.23 -15.59 -10.33
CA ALA A 276 -13.48 -14.89 -11.37
C ALA A 276 -13.59 -13.35 -11.23
N PHE A 277 -12.49 -12.66 -11.53
CA PHE A 277 -12.52 -11.20 -11.59
C PHE A 277 -13.35 -10.73 -12.78
N SER A 278 -14.08 -9.64 -12.58
CA SER A 278 -14.84 -8.94 -13.60
C SER A 278 -14.53 -7.44 -13.55
N LYS A 279 -14.43 -6.82 -14.73
CA LYS A 279 -14.17 -5.38 -14.86
C LYS A 279 -15.41 -4.60 -14.42
N ILE A 280 -15.24 -3.67 -13.49
CA ILE A 280 -16.31 -2.80 -12.98
C ILE A 280 -16.07 -1.32 -13.24
N PHE A 281 -14.86 -0.97 -13.68
CA PHE A 281 -14.52 0.35 -14.16
C PHE A 281 -13.54 0.24 -15.32
N ASP A 282 -13.84 0.91 -16.43
CA ASP A 282 -12.98 1.02 -17.60
C ASP A 282 -12.42 2.44 -17.66
N GLY A 283 -11.17 2.63 -17.25
CA GLY A 283 -10.55 3.95 -17.20
C GLY A 283 -10.28 4.53 -18.58
N SER A 284 -10.03 3.68 -19.56
CA SER A 284 -9.74 4.10 -20.93
C SER A 284 -10.89 4.92 -21.54
N THR A 285 -12.14 4.57 -21.21
CA THR A 285 -13.34 5.31 -21.65
C THR A 285 -13.43 6.73 -21.09
N GLN A 286 -12.65 7.03 -20.05
CA GLN A 286 -12.59 8.34 -19.40
C GLN A 286 -11.24 9.06 -19.63
N GLY A 287 -10.39 8.50 -20.50
CA GLY A 287 -9.05 9.02 -20.75
C GLY A 287 -8.12 8.87 -19.54
N LEU A 288 -8.37 7.87 -18.71
CA LEU A 288 -7.54 7.51 -17.56
C LEU A 288 -6.67 6.29 -17.92
N GLY A 289 -5.45 6.27 -17.42
CA GLY A 289 -4.56 5.13 -17.49
C GLY A 289 -3.66 5.06 -16.26
N TRP A 290 -2.90 3.97 -16.12
CA TRP A 290 -2.00 3.77 -15.00
C TRP A 290 -2.74 3.86 -13.67
N THR A 291 -3.73 2.98 -13.47
CA THR A 291 -4.41 2.85 -12.17
C THR A 291 -3.49 2.13 -11.21
N LEU A 292 -3.19 2.76 -10.08
CA LEU A 292 -2.14 2.29 -9.16
C LEU A 292 -2.75 1.94 -7.81
N GLU A 293 -2.95 2.93 -6.95
CA GLU A 293 -3.22 2.72 -5.52
C GLU A 293 -4.72 2.72 -5.17
N MET A 294 -5.06 2.05 -4.07
CA MET A 294 -6.41 2.02 -3.48
C MET A 294 -6.36 2.31 -1.98
N TYR A 295 -7.19 3.25 -1.52
CA TYR A 295 -7.39 3.59 -0.10
C TYR A 295 -8.87 3.66 0.23
N ILE A 296 -9.32 3.05 1.33
CA ILE A 296 -10.74 3.03 1.72
C ILE A 296 -10.94 3.73 3.05
N ASP A 297 -11.70 4.82 3.05
CA ASP A 297 -12.08 5.52 4.28
C ASP A 297 -13.20 4.79 5.07
N ASP A 298 -13.41 5.24 6.30
CA ASP A 298 -14.42 4.66 7.18
C ASP A 298 -15.87 4.84 6.72
N ASN A 299 -16.10 5.74 5.75
CA ASN A 299 -17.40 6.06 5.20
C ASN A 299 -17.63 5.34 3.86
N SER A 300 -16.91 4.24 3.62
CA SER A 300 -17.01 3.45 2.39
C SER A 300 -16.67 4.25 1.12
N LYS A 301 -15.72 5.20 1.22
CA LYS A 301 -15.16 5.85 0.04
C LYS A 301 -13.84 5.20 -0.35
N LEU A 302 -13.80 4.68 -1.57
CA LEU A 302 -12.59 4.17 -2.21
C LEU A 302 -11.94 5.30 -3.04
N TYR A 303 -10.70 5.65 -2.68
CA TYR A 303 -9.84 6.58 -3.41
C TYR A 303 -8.90 5.76 -4.28
N VAL A 304 -8.88 6.06 -5.59
CA VAL A 304 -8.05 5.34 -6.57
C VAL A 304 -7.20 6.33 -7.36
N SER A 305 -5.88 6.14 -7.38
CA SER A 305 -4.97 6.99 -8.15
C SER A 305 -4.79 6.52 -9.59
N PHE A 306 -4.67 7.50 -10.49
CA PHE A 306 -4.41 7.32 -11.92
C PHE A 306 -3.28 8.25 -12.34
N ALA A 307 -2.13 7.70 -12.71
CA ALA A 307 -0.94 8.50 -12.99
C ALA A 307 -1.05 9.32 -14.28
N ASP A 308 -1.85 8.91 -15.27
CA ASP A 308 -2.12 9.70 -16.47
C ASP A 308 -3.63 9.91 -16.62
N PRO A 309 -4.14 11.17 -16.59
CA PRO A 309 -3.41 12.44 -16.60
C PRO A 309 -3.01 12.99 -15.22
N GLY A 310 -3.09 12.20 -14.15
CA GLY A 310 -2.90 12.66 -12.77
C GLY A 310 -4.25 12.95 -12.10
N LYS A 311 -4.91 11.90 -11.62
CA LYS A 311 -6.22 11.98 -10.97
C LYS A 311 -6.30 11.08 -9.76
N VAL A 312 -7.18 11.44 -8.82
CA VAL A 312 -7.71 10.52 -7.82
C VAL A 312 -9.22 10.49 -7.96
N LEU A 313 -9.78 9.33 -8.29
CA LEU A 313 -11.23 9.14 -8.33
C LEU A 313 -11.71 8.61 -6.98
N VAL A 314 -12.85 9.11 -6.53
CA VAL A 314 -13.47 8.74 -5.27
C VAL A 314 -14.79 8.04 -5.55
N PHE A 315 -14.90 6.77 -5.18
CA PHE A 315 -16.08 5.94 -5.38
C PHE A 315 -16.75 5.61 -4.05
N ASP A 316 -18.08 5.47 -4.05
CA ASP A 316 -18.82 4.82 -2.97
C ASP A 316 -18.83 3.30 -3.23
N ILE A 317 -18.39 2.53 -2.22
CA ILE A 317 -18.34 1.06 -2.25
C ILE A 317 -19.40 0.40 -1.36
N SER A 318 -20.38 1.16 -0.86
CA SER A 318 -21.43 0.61 0.02
C SER A 318 -22.35 -0.39 -0.70
N ASN A 319 -22.44 -0.31 -2.04
CA ASN A 319 -23.34 -1.13 -2.87
C ASN A 319 -22.57 -1.96 -3.93
N LEU A 320 -21.40 -2.50 -3.57
CA LEU A 320 -20.66 -3.40 -4.45
C LEU A 320 -21.56 -4.56 -4.94
N PRO A 321 -21.41 -5.00 -6.21
CA PRO A 321 -20.30 -4.70 -7.12
C PRO A 321 -20.43 -3.38 -7.91
N GLN A 322 -21.49 -2.58 -7.70
CA GLN A 322 -21.65 -1.32 -8.41
C GLN A 322 -20.78 -0.22 -7.79
N LEU A 323 -19.81 0.29 -8.55
CA LEU A 323 -19.07 1.50 -8.18
C LEU A 323 -19.88 2.74 -8.56
N LYS A 324 -20.04 3.64 -7.60
CA LYS A 324 -20.63 4.96 -7.84
C LYS A 324 -19.55 6.02 -7.70
N LEU A 325 -19.16 6.65 -8.80
CA LEU A 325 -18.25 7.79 -8.78
C LEU A 325 -18.90 8.95 -8.01
N LEU A 326 -18.25 9.39 -6.94
CA LEU A 326 -18.66 10.53 -6.14
C LEU A 326 -17.93 11.80 -6.57
N LYS A 327 -16.64 11.67 -6.87
CA LYS A 327 -15.76 12.82 -7.14
C LYS A 327 -14.54 12.44 -7.93
N THR A 328 -13.98 13.43 -8.61
CA THR A 328 -12.65 13.38 -9.22
C THR A 328 -11.81 14.52 -8.66
N LEU A 329 -10.66 14.18 -8.08
CA LEU A 329 -9.65 15.10 -7.58
C LEU A 329 -8.55 15.22 -8.64
N THR A 330 -8.10 16.45 -8.91
CA THR A 330 -7.03 16.69 -9.88
C THR A 330 -5.69 16.82 -9.19
N ALA A 331 -4.74 15.99 -9.61
CA ALA A 331 -3.34 16.03 -9.19
C ALA A 331 -2.44 16.23 -10.43
N ASP A 332 -1.12 16.23 -10.24
CA ASP A 332 -0.20 16.28 -11.38
C ASP A 332 0.05 14.86 -11.95
N LYS A 333 0.62 14.76 -13.15
CA LYS A 333 0.95 13.47 -13.75
C LYS A 333 1.90 12.67 -12.86
N GLY A 334 1.72 11.35 -12.81
CA GLY A 334 2.42 10.49 -11.87
C GLY A 334 1.71 10.33 -10.53
N ALA A 335 0.46 10.81 -10.38
CA ALA A 335 -0.34 10.61 -9.17
C ALA A 335 -0.34 9.13 -8.77
N HIS A 336 0.21 8.83 -7.59
CA HIS A 336 0.49 7.47 -7.17
C HIS A 336 0.09 7.28 -5.69
N HIS A 337 0.99 7.47 -4.72
CA HIS A 337 0.68 7.34 -3.30
C HIS A 337 -0.05 8.56 -2.73
N MET A 338 -0.83 8.36 -1.66
CA MET A 338 -1.51 9.46 -1.00
C MET A 338 -1.67 9.27 0.51
N VAL A 339 -1.75 10.40 1.22
CA VAL A 339 -2.04 10.46 2.66
C VAL A 339 -3.13 11.49 2.95
N PHE A 340 -3.86 11.27 4.02
CA PHE A 340 -5.02 12.07 4.43
C PHE A 340 -4.74 12.76 5.75
N PHE A 341 -5.11 14.04 5.85
CA PHE A 341 -4.95 14.80 7.10
C PHE A 341 -5.89 16.00 7.17
N LYS A 342 -5.86 16.72 8.29
CA LYS A 342 -6.57 17.98 8.48
C LYS A 342 -5.58 19.14 8.54
N THR A 343 -5.82 20.19 7.74
CA THR A 343 -5.02 21.42 7.83
C THR A 343 -5.24 22.10 9.19
N LYS A 344 -4.41 23.10 9.51
CA LYS A 344 -4.54 23.90 10.73
C LYS A 344 -5.90 24.59 10.87
N LYS A 345 -6.56 24.98 9.77
CA LYS A 345 -7.94 25.50 9.79
C LYS A 345 -9.02 24.41 9.72
N GLY A 346 -8.64 23.13 9.82
CA GLY A 346 -9.57 22.01 9.94
C GLY A 346 -10.12 21.49 8.61
N LYS A 347 -9.54 21.86 7.47
CA LYS A 347 -9.94 21.33 6.16
C LYS A 347 -9.44 19.90 6.00
N GLU A 348 -10.32 18.99 5.60
CA GLU A 348 -9.92 17.63 5.23
C GLU A 348 -9.27 17.64 3.84
N VAL A 349 -8.04 17.15 3.78
CA VAL A 349 -7.21 17.18 2.58
C VAL A 349 -6.58 15.82 2.31
N VAL A 350 -6.26 15.59 1.04
CA VAL A 350 -5.39 14.51 0.60
C VAL A 350 -4.13 15.12 -0.01
N ALA A 351 -2.96 14.66 0.43
CA ALA A 351 -1.70 14.94 -0.23
C ALA A 351 -1.40 13.78 -1.18
N VAL A 352 -1.24 14.08 -2.47
CA VAL A 352 -0.98 13.11 -3.53
C VAL A 352 0.46 13.28 -4.00
N GLN A 353 1.24 12.22 -3.90
CA GLN A 353 2.59 12.15 -4.44
C GLN A 353 2.51 11.90 -5.96
N ASN A 354 3.21 12.74 -6.74
CA ASN A 354 3.12 12.75 -8.20
C ASN A 354 4.46 12.37 -8.85
N ASN A 355 4.75 11.08 -8.86
CA ASN A 355 5.84 10.46 -9.61
C ASN A 355 5.68 8.93 -9.66
N LEU A 356 5.87 8.34 -10.83
CA LEU A 356 5.91 6.90 -11.04
C LEU A 356 7.31 6.52 -11.54
N LEU A 357 8.18 6.05 -10.65
CA LEU A 357 9.50 5.48 -10.96
C LEU A 357 10.42 6.37 -11.82
N ASN A 358 10.22 7.69 -11.84
CA ASN A 358 10.85 8.63 -12.77
C ASN A 358 10.61 8.32 -14.27
N ILE A 359 9.51 7.63 -14.59
CA ILE A 359 9.11 7.37 -15.99
C ILE A 359 8.84 8.71 -16.69
N PRO A 360 9.41 8.95 -17.89
CA PRO A 360 9.18 10.18 -18.63
C PRO A 360 7.68 10.48 -18.78
N ASN A 361 7.30 11.73 -18.49
CA ASN A 361 5.92 12.23 -18.52
C ASN A 361 4.98 11.71 -17.41
N LEU A 362 5.44 10.82 -16.52
CA LEU A 362 4.70 10.36 -15.33
C LEU A 362 5.48 10.68 -14.04
N ASN A 363 6.33 11.70 -14.08
CA ASN A 363 7.30 12.00 -13.03
C ASN A 363 7.33 13.49 -12.69
N SER A 364 6.16 14.10 -12.44
CA SER A 364 6.05 15.55 -12.18
C SER A 364 7.01 16.01 -11.08
N GLY A 365 7.24 15.17 -10.06
CA GLY A 365 8.17 15.48 -8.97
C GLY A 365 7.56 16.43 -7.94
N THR A 366 6.23 16.39 -7.83
CA THR A 366 5.45 17.27 -6.98
C THR A 366 4.66 16.47 -5.94
N ILE A 367 4.19 17.17 -4.91
CA ILE A 367 3.14 16.70 -4.02
C ILE A 367 2.00 17.71 -4.06
N SER A 368 0.80 17.29 -4.47
CA SER A 368 -0.40 18.13 -4.53
C SER A 368 -1.23 17.96 -3.27
N VAL A 369 -1.59 19.05 -2.59
CA VAL A 369 -2.49 19.04 -1.42
C VAL A 369 -3.87 19.53 -1.83
N ILE A 370 -4.86 18.64 -1.77
CA ILE A 370 -6.18 18.85 -2.36
C ILE A 370 -7.25 18.75 -1.26
N GLU A 371 -8.13 19.76 -1.17
CA GLU A 371 -9.29 19.72 -0.28
C GLU A 371 -10.32 18.69 -0.77
N ILE A 372 -10.65 17.72 0.08
CA ILE A 372 -11.50 16.58 -0.31
C ILE A 372 -12.94 17.04 -0.60
N GLU A 373 -13.45 18.01 0.17
CA GLU A 373 -14.82 18.51 0.00
C GLU A 373 -15.01 19.26 -1.32
N THR A 374 -14.06 20.13 -1.68
CA THR A 374 -14.23 21.02 -2.84
C THR A 374 -13.50 20.52 -4.09
N GLY A 375 -12.54 19.60 -3.93
CA GLY A 375 -11.61 19.19 -5.00
C GLY A 375 -10.57 20.25 -5.36
N LYS A 376 -10.51 21.36 -4.60
CA LYS A 376 -9.58 22.46 -4.86
C LYS A 376 -8.17 22.11 -4.37
N THR A 377 -7.19 22.25 -5.24
CA THR A 377 -5.77 22.24 -4.84
C THR A 377 -5.48 23.45 -3.96
N LEU A 378 -5.09 23.21 -2.72
CA LEU A 378 -4.74 24.23 -1.74
C LEU A 378 -3.26 24.63 -1.82
N GLY A 379 -2.41 23.71 -2.27
CA GLY A 379 -0.99 23.96 -2.51
C GLY A 379 -0.32 22.81 -3.27
N THR A 380 0.81 23.11 -3.89
CA THR A 380 1.67 22.12 -4.55
C THR A 380 3.11 22.35 -4.12
N VAL A 381 3.79 21.30 -3.69
CA VAL A 381 5.23 21.32 -3.41
C VAL A 381 5.98 20.76 -4.61
N ASP A 382 6.81 21.57 -5.28
CA ASP A 382 7.68 21.12 -6.36
C ASP A 382 9.07 20.72 -5.82
N LEU A 383 9.24 19.42 -5.56
CA LEU A 383 10.47 18.87 -4.99
C LEU A 383 11.59 18.78 -6.03
N ARG A 384 11.23 18.57 -7.30
CA ARG A 384 12.17 18.55 -8.43
C ARG A 384 12.90 19.87 -8.53
N THR A 385 12.16 20.98 -8.61
CA THR A 385 12.76 22.31 -8.75
C THR A 385 13.44 22.75 -7.45
N LYS A 386 12.79 22.53 -6.29
CA LYS A 386 13.28 23.06 -5.00
C LYS A 386 14.50 22.31 -4.46
N TYR A 387 14.56 20.99 -4.63
CA TYR A 387 15.58 20.15 -4.01
C TYR A 387 16.34 19.26 -5.00
N GLY A 388 15.88 19.11 -6.24
CA GLY A 388 16.48 18.18 -7.20
C GLY A 388 16.23 16.72 -6.83
N ILE A 389 15.07 16.42 -6.26
CA ILE A 389 14.64 15.07 -5.88
C ILE A 389 13.24 14.78 -6.45
N LEU A 390 12.87 13.51 -6.54
CA LEU A 390 11.49 13.09 -6.80
C LEU A 390 10.96 12.36 -5.57
N PRO A 391 9.70 12.60 -5.18
CA PRO A 391 9.04 11.81 -4.14
C PRO A 391 8.67 10.43 -4.70
N GLU A 392 8.91 9.37 -3.95
CA GLU A 392 8.58 7.99 -4.34
C GLU A 392 7.35 7.48 -3.60
N SER A 393 7.27 7.67 -2.27
CA SER A 393 6.05 7.47 -1.47
C SER A 393 5.93 8.49 -0.34
N ILE A 394 4.85 8.40 0.43
CA ILE A 394 4.51 9.33 1.49
C ILE A 394 3.77 8.62 2.63
N GLU A 395 4.10 8.95 3.88
CA GLU A 395 3.47 8.40 5.09
C GLU A 395 3.47 9.41 6.25
N GLY A 396 2.54 9.31 7.19
CA GLY A 396 2.40 10.21 8.35
C GLY A 396 3.52 10.08 9.38
N THR A 397 3.87 11.18 10.07
CA THR A 397 4.92 11.15 11.12
C THR A 397 4.45 10.70 12.50
N ASN A 398 3.14 10.72 12.76
CA ASN A 398 2.53 10.28 14.02
C ASN A 398 1.65 9.03 13.84
N GLY A 399 2.08 8.11 12.98
CA GLY A 399 1.36 6.88 12.63
C GLY A 399 0.82 6.90 11.20
N PRO A 400 0.09 5.85 10.81
CA PRO A 400 -0.46 5.72 9.46
C PRO A 400 -1.32 6.94 9.08
N GLY A 401 -0.92 7.63 8.03
CA GLY A 401 -1.65 8.73 7.39
C GLY A 401 -2.60 8.25 6.29
N SER A 402 -2.67 6.94 6.07
CA SER A 402 -3.57 6.28 5.13
C SER A 402 -4.75 5.65 5.86
N TYR A 403 -5.88 5.52 5.15
CA TYR A 403 -6.99 4.68 5.60
C TYR A 403 -6.67 3.20 5.37
N MET A 404 -7.70 2.32 5.39
CA MET A 404 -7.52 0.92 5.00
C MET A 404 -6.86 0.83 3.62
N HIS A 405 -5.64 0.32 3.63
CA HIS A 405 -4.78 0.05 2.50
C HIS A 405 -4.24 -1.38 2.66
N HIS A 406 -2.92 -1.60 2.62
CA HIS A 406 -2.28 -2.84 3.05
C HIS A 406 -2.62 -3.16 4.50
#